data_AF-A0A512N498-F1
#
_entry.id   AF-A0A512N498-F1
#
_cell.length_a   1.000
_cell.length_b   1.000
_cell.length_c   1.000
_cell.angle_alpha   90.00
_cell.angle_beta   90.00
_cell.angle_gamma   90.00
#
_symmetry.space_group_name_H-M   'P 1'
#
loop_
_entity.id
_entity.type
_entity.pdbx_description
1 polymer ?
#
loop_
_entity_poly.entity_id
_entity_poly.type
_entity_poly.pdbx_seq_one_letter_code
_entity_poly.pdbx_strand_id
1 'polypeptide(L)' 'MNTKLVAVIALPLVLTLAACGDTWGERAVTGGGIGAGTGLAIGAVAGWPLLAPVLVGTAVGAGIGAATTPKQ' A
#
# COMPACT_ATOMS: atom_id res chain seq x y z
N MET A 1 -15.71 -3.54 21.69
CA MET A 1 -14.68 -3.01 20.76
C MET A 1 -15.37 -2.67 19.45
N ASN A 2 -15.30 -1.42 19.00
CA ASN A 2 -15.89 -1.04 17.72
C ASN A 2 -15.22 -1.80 16.58
N THR A 3 -16.00 -2.44 15.72
CA THR A 3 -15.54 -3.12 14.50
C THR A 3 -14.64 -2.24 13.62
N LYS A 4 -14.87 -0.91 13.64
CA LYS A 4 -14.03 0.07 12.96
C LYS A 4 -12.59 0.12 13.50
N LEU A 5 -12.41 0.04 14.83
CA LEU A 5 -11.08 0.03 15.47
C LEU A 5 -10.33 -1.26 15.15
N VAL A 6 -11.04 -2.38 15.07
CA VAL A 6 -10.44 -3.68 14.67
C VAL A 6 -9.91 -3.61 13.25
N ALA A 7 -10.66 -3.02 12.31
CA ALA A 7 -10.20 -2.88 10.93
C ALA A 7 -8.96 -1.97 10.80
N VAL A 8 -8.91 -0.85 11.51
CA VAL A 8 -7.76 0.08 11.49
C VAL A 8 -6.47 -0.58 12.00
N ILE A 9 -6.58 -1.49 12.96
CA ILE A 9 -5.41 -2.17 13.54
C ILE A 9 -5.06 -3.45 12.75
N ALA A 10 -6.05 -4.23 12.34
CA ALA A 10 -5.82 -5.49 11.63
C ALA A 10 -5.28 -5.27 10.20
N LEU A 11 -5.70 -4.21 9.52
CA LEU A 11 -5.28 -3.90 8.16
C LEU A 11 -3.75 -3.69 8.01
N PRO A 12 -3.08 -2.83 8.79
CA PRO A 12 -1.63 -2.69 8.70
C PRO A 12 -0.87 -3.96 9.09
N LEU A 13 -1.40 -4.76 10.02
CA LEU A 13 -0.81 -6.06 10.37
C LEU A 13 -0.87 -7.04 9.19
N VAL A 14 -2.00 -7.15 8.49
CA VAL A 14 -2.11 -8.02 7.31
C VAL A 14 -1.23 -7.51 6.17
N LEU A 15 -1.11 -6.19 6.02
CA LEU A 15 -0.27 -5.54 5.01
C LEU A 15 1.23 -5.76 5.27
N THR A 16 1.69 -5.76 6.53
CA THR A 16 3.09 -6.10 6.85
C THR A 16 3.38 -7.58 6.60
N LEU A 17 2.43 -8.49 6.83
CA LEU A 17 2.54 -9.89 6.43
C LEU A 17 2.59 -10.04 4.89
N ALA A 18 1.73 -9.32 4.16
CA ALA A 18 1.70 -9.37 2.69
C ALA A 18 2.96 -8.74 2.04
N ALA A 19 3.61 -7.80 2.72
CA ALA A 19 4.88 -7.22 2.30
C ALA A 19 6.07 -8.19 2.41
N CYS A 20 5.88 -9.36 3.03
CA CYS A 20 6.88 -10.42 3.14
C CYS A 20 7.03 -11.24 1.84
N GLY A 21 6.78 -10.65 0.67
CA GLY A 21 7.09 -11.30 -0.61
C GLY A 21 8.60 -11.46 -0.79
N ASP A 22 9.07 -12.62 -1.20
CA ASP A 22 10.50 -12.85 -1.45
C ASP A 22 10.95 -12.43 -2.85
N THR A 23 10.00 -12.26 -3.78
CA THR A 23 10.29 -11.89 -5.17
C THR A 23 10.11 -10.39 -5.44
N TRP A 24 10.74 -9.92 -6.51
CA TRP A 24 10.58 -8.55 -7.00
C TRP A 24 9.11 -8.24 -7.34
N GLY A 25 8.43 -9.19 -8.00
CA GLY A 25 7.05 -9.04 -8.45
C GLY A 25 6.07 -8.92 -7.28
N GLU A 26 6.13 -9.84 -6.31
CA GLU A 26 5.26 -9.81 -5.13
C GLU A 26 5.42 -8.50 -4.35
N ARG A 27 6.65 -8.06 -4.09
CA ARG A 27 6.85 -6.80 -3.34
C ARG A 27 6.38 -5.58 -4.12
N ALA A 28 6.59 -5.54 -5.43
CA ALA A 28 6.11 -4.44 -6.27
C ALA A 28 4.58 -4.40 -6.34
N VAL A 29 3.92 -5.54 -6.53
CA VAL A 29 2.45 -5.61 -6.61
C VAL A 29 1.84 -5.27 -5.25
N THR A 30 2.36 -5.84 -4.16
CA THR A 30 1.89 -5.53 -2.81
C THR A 30 2.10 -4.05 -2.52
N GLY A 31 3.32 -3.53 -2.65
CA GLY A 31 3.63 -2.12 -2.40
C GLY A 31 2.77 -1.17 -3.24
N GLY A 32 2.51 -1.52 -4.49
CA GLY A 32 1.60 -0.79 -5.37
C GLY A 32 0.17 -0.79 -4.84
N GLY A 33 -0.35 -1.94 -4.41
CA GLY A 33 -1.68 -2.06 -3.80
C GLY A 33 -1.84 -1.22 -2.53
N ILE A 34 -0.85 -1.24 -1.63
CA ILE A 34 -0.84 -0.40 -0.42
C ILE A 34 -0.84 1.07 -0.82
N GLY A 35 0.06 1.45 -1.73
CA GLY A 35 0.18 2.81 -2.23
C GLY A 35 -1.11 3.33 -2.85
N ALA A 36 -1.84 2.49 -3.60
CA ALA A 36 -3.16 2.81 -4.13
C ALA A 36 -4.16 3.13 -3.01
N GLY A 37 -4.25 2.24 -2.01
CA GLY A 37 -5.18 2.38 -0.91
C GLY A 37 -4.89 3.61 -0.06
N THR A 38 -3.62 3.86 0.25
CA THR A 38 -3.17 5.04 0.99
C THR A 38 -3.41 6.32 0.18
N GLY A 39 -3.06 6.32 -1.11
CA GLY A 39 -3.31 7.44 -2.02
C GLY A 39 -4.79 7.78 -2.15
N LEU A 40 -5.67 6.77 -2.20
CA LEU A 40 -7.12 6.95 -2.22
C LEU A 40 -7.61 7.56 -0.90
N ALA A 41 -7.17 7.02 0.24
CA ALA A 41 -7.59 7.49 1.55
C ALA A 41 -7.17 8.95 1.78
N ILE A 42 -5.92 9.29 1.48
CA ILE A 42 -5.41 10.67 1.61
C ILE A 42 -6.10 11.60 0.61
N GLY A 43 -6.23 11.18 -0.65
CA GLY A 43 -6.91 11.96 -1.69
C GLY A 43 -8.37 12.28 -1.33
N ALA A 44 -9.08 11.31 -0.76
CA ALA A 44 -10.47 11.48 -0.31
C ALA A 44 -10.58 12.44 0.87
N VAL A 45 -9.65 12.38 1.84
CA VAL A 45 -9.62 13.30 2.98
C VAL A 45 -9.21 14.72 2.55
N ALA A 46 -8.30 14.85 1.59
CA ALA A 46 -7.82 16.14 1.08
C ALA A 46 -8.79 16.81 0.10
N GLY A 47 -9.85 16.13 -0.35
CA GLY A 47 -10.78 16.63 -1.37
C GLY A 47 -10.15 16.77 -2.76
N TRP A 48 -9.06 16.03 -3.03
CA TRP A 48 -8.34 16.06 -4.29
C TRP A 48 -8.92 15.06 -5.30
N PRO A 49 -8.68 15.26 -6.61
CA PRO A 49 -9.05 14.28 -7.62
C PRO A 49 -8.35 12.94 -7.34
N LEU A 50 -9.11 11.91 -6.98
CA LEU A 50 -8.60 10.64 -6.44
C LEU A 50 -7.63 9.89 -7.36
N LEU A 51 -7.76 10.08 -8.67
CA LEU A 51 -6.95 9.41 -9.68
C LEU A 51 -5.46 9.74 -9.52
N ALA A 52 -5.12 11.00 -9.29
CA ALA A 52 -3.72 11.43 -9.14
C ALA A 52 -3.01 10.83 -7.91
N PRO A 53 -3.50 10.97 -6.67
CA PRO A 53 -2.85 10.42 -5.49
C PRO A 53 -2.87 8.89 -5.48
N VAL A 54 -3.88 8.24 -6.07
CA VAL A 54 -3.89 6.79 -6.26
C VAL A 54 -2.77 6.35 -7.20
N LEU A 55 -2.62 7.00 -8.37
CA LEU A 55 -1.58 6.67 -9.34
C LEU A 55 -0.17 6.96 -8.81
N VAL A 56 0.00 8.08 -8.09
CA VAL A 56 1.28 8.40 -7.45
C VAL A 56 1.59 7.39 -6.36
N GLY A 57 0.60 7.07 -5.53
CA GLY A 57 0.74 6.08 -4.46
C GLY A 57 1.10 4.71 -5.00
N THR A 58 0.40 4.20 -6.02
CA THR A 58 0.71 2.92 -6.66
C THR A 58 2.11 2.90 -7.25
N ALA A 59 2.49 3.94 -8.00
CA ALA A 59 3.80 4.00 -8.64
C ALA A 59 4.95 4.03 -7.61
N VAL A 60 4.83 4.88 -6.58
CA VAL A 60 5.82 4.99 -5.52
C VAL A 60 5.88 3.70 -4.70
N GLY A 61 4.73 3.16 -4.30
CA GLY A 61 4.64 1.93 -3.52
C GLY A 61 5.20 0.72 -4.27
N ALA A 62 4.90 0.57 -5.56
CA ALA A 62 5.45 -0.49 -6.39
C ALA A 62 6.95 -0.32 -6.62
N GLY A 63 7.42 0.91 -6.85
CA GLY A 63 8.83 1.23 -7.00
C GLY A 63 9.64 0.90 -5.75
N ILE A 64 9.15 1.30 -4.57
CA ILE A 64 9.80 0.99 -3.29
C ILE A 64 9.81 -0.52 -3.04
N GLY A 65 8.69 -1.21 -3.31
CA GLY A 65 8.60 -2.67 -3.19
C GLY A 65 9.64 -3.38 -4.07
N ALA A 66 9.76 -2.97 -5.34
CA ALA A 66 10.76 -3.49 -6.26
C ALA A 66 12.21 -3.16 -5.85
N ALA A 67 12.45 -1.94 -5.36
CA ALA A 67 13.79 -1.46 -5.01
C ALA A 67 14.32 -2.08 -3.70
N THR A 68 13.42 -2.45 -2.79
CA THR A 68 13.78 -3.04 -1.48
C THR A 68 13.78 -4.56 -1.49
N THR A 69 13.48 -5.22 -2.61
CA THR A 69 13.62 -6.67 -2.75
C THR A 69 15.08 -7.08 -2.54
N PRO A 70 15.36 -7.99 -1.58
CA PRO A 70 16.69 -8.53 -1.39
C PRO A 70 17.10 -9.30 -2.65
N LYS A 71 18.30 -9.02 -3.17
CA LYS A 71 18.89 -9.82 -4.25
C LYS A 71 19.40 -11.11 -3.62
N GLN A 72 18.72 -12.22 -3.88
CA GLN A 72 19.23 -13.55 -3.59
C GLN A 72 20.29 -13.93 -4.62
#